data_AF-A0A0N0SR94-F1
#
_entry.id   AF-A0A0N0SR94-F1
#
_cell.length_a   1.000
_cell.length_b   1.000
_cell.length_c   1.000
_cell.angle_alpha   90.00
_cell.angle_beta   90.00
_cell.angle_gamma   90.00
#
_symmetry.space_group_name_H-M   'P 1'
#
loop_
_entity.id
_entity.type
_entity.pdbx_description
1 polymer ?
#
loop_
_entity_poly.entity_id
_entity_poly.type
_entity_poly.pdbx_seq_one_letter_code
_entity_poly.pdbx_strand_id
1 'polypeptide(L)'
;MSTPGGPTAAVRWRSAMEAALYGPGGFYVRPGGPGPAGHFRTSVHASALYAGAVARLLRWVDAQLGHPPELDLVDVGAGRAELLAGVLAALDPETAARVRPYAVERAERPGGLDPRIRWSAQPPEGVTGLLFANEWLDNVPLDAAEDGAYVLVAPDGTESRGGPLEDADRAWLERWWPGGGRAEIGRTRDEAWAAATRTLERGLAVAVDYAHTRQARPPYGTLTGFRGGREVPPVPDGSCDVTAHVALDSCAGPDSVLLTQAEALTALGVSGARPPLALASSDPAAYVRALAAAGEAAELTSRSGLGAFGWLVQPVGVPSWPERMPQSPSRPRP
;
A
#
# COMPACT_ATOMS: atom_id res chain seq x y z
N MET A 1 30.26 36.76 0.04
CA MET A 1 30.68 35.70 0.98
C MET A 1 29.47 35.35 1.83
N SER A 2 28.71 34.36 1.38
CA SER A 2 27.58 33.83 2.15
C SER A 2 28.17 32.92 3.23
N THR A 3 27.81 33.20 4.48
CA THR A 3 28.10 32.32 5.61
C THR A 3 27.59 30.91 5.31
N PRO A 4 28.37 29.84 5.54
CA PRO A 4 27.83 28.48 5.49
C PRO A 4 26.76 28.41 6.57
N GLY A 5 25.52 28.07 6.20
CA GLY A 5 24.49 27.73 7.17
C GLY A 5 25.06 26.67 8.11
N GLY A 6 24.96 26.89 9.42
CA GLY A 6 25.40 25.91 10.40
C GLY A 6 24.75 24.55 10.13
N PRO A 7 25.39 23.44 10.52
CA PRO A 7 24.82 22.11 10.30
C PRO A 7 23.41 22.07 10.88
N THR A 8 22.41 21.85 10.02
CA THR A 8 21.03 21.64 10.45
C THR A 8 21.04 20.48 11.44
N ALA A 9 20.53 20.69 12.65
CA ALA A 9 20.58 19.68 13.70
C ALA A 9 19.90 18.38 13.25
N ALA A 10 20.49 17.23 13.59
CA ALA A 10 19.86 15.93 13.33
C ALA A 10 18.51 15.85 14.07
N VAL A 11 17.50 15.34 13.37
CA VAL A 11 16.12 15.22 13.88
C VAL A 11 15.69 13.76 13.84
N ARG A 12 14.55 13.42 14.47
CA ARG A 12 14.02 12.07 14.35
C ARG A 12 13.59 11.78 12.91
N TRP A 13 13.70 10.51 12.50
CA TRP A 13 13.34 10.05 11.15
C TRP A 13 11.94 10.46 10.72
N ARG A 14 10.94 10.40 11.61
CA ARG A 14 9.56 10.80 11.27
C ARG A 14 9.48 12.23 10.78
N SER A 15 10.13 13.15 11.50
CA SER A 15 10.13 14.58 11.13
C SER A 15 10.91 14.83 9.84
N ALA A 16 12.03 14.12 9.65
CA ALA A 16 12.84 14.22 8.44
C ALA A 16 12.07 13.72 7.21
N MET A 17 11.43 12.54 7.33
CA MET A 17 10.59 11.95 6.28
C MET A 17 9.40 12.84 5.93
N GLU A 18 8.66 13.36 6.92
CA GLU A 18 7.51 14.25 6.65
C GLU A 18 7.94 15.49 5.86
N ALA A 19 9.06 16.12 6.25
CA ALA A 19 9.59 17.28 5.53
C ALA A 19 10.07 16.92 4.11
N ALA A 20 10.81 15.82 3.96
CA ALA A 20 11.40 15.40 2.68
C ALA A 20 10.35 14.90 1.67
N LEU A 21 9.31 14.23 2.13
CA LEU A 21 8.29 13.61 1.27
C LEU A 21 7.11 14.56 1.00
N TYR A 22 6.65 15.27 2.03
CA TYR A 22 5.38 16.01 1.99
C TYR A 22 5.50 17.49 2.37
N GLY A 23 6.67 17.95 2.82
CA GLY A 23 6.92 19.36 3.10
C GLY A 23 7.01 20.23 1.84
N PRO A 24 7.27 21.54 1.98
CA PRO A 24 7.47 22.43 0.83
C PRO A 24 8.59 21.93 -0.08
N GLY A 25 8.26 21.59 -1.33
CA GLY A 25 9.21 21.01 -2.29
C GLY A 25 9.50 19.51 -2.09
N GLY A 26 8.76 18.86 -1.20
CA GLY A 26 8.89 17.43 -0.92
C GLY A 26 8.67 16.54 -2.14
N PHE A 27 9.22 15.33 -2.07
CA PHE A 27 9.29 14.39 -3.17
C PHE A 27 7.95 14.14 -3.86
N TYR A 28 6.87 13.97 -3.08
CA TYR A 28 5.53 13.66 -3.60
C TYR A 28 4.69 14.88 -3.98
N VAL A 29 4.97 16.05 -3.39
CA VAL A 29 4.10 17.24 -3.52
C VAL A 29 4.65 18.32 -4.44
N ARG A 30 5.92 18.22 -4.88
CA ARG A 30 6.51 19.25 -5.75
C ARG A 30 5.86 19.29 -7.14
N PRO A 31 5.53 20.48 -7.68
CA PRO A 31 4.97 20.62 -9.04
C PRO A 31 5.92 20.08 -10.10
N GLY A 32 5.39 19.34 -11.08
CA GLY A 32 6.19 18.74 -12.16
C GLY A 32 7.21 17.71 -11.69
N GLY A 33 7.16 17.32 -10.42
CA GLY A 33 7.92 16.20 -9.90
C GLY A 33 7.55 14.92 -10.65
N PRO A 34 8.48 13.96 -10.72
CA PRO A 34 8.24 12.67 -11.36
C PRO A 34 7.02 11.91 -10.80
N GLY A 35 6.56 12.27 -9.59
CA GLY A 35 5.55 11.52 -8.84
C GLY A 35 5.99 10.07 -8.57
N PRO A 36 5.13 9.23 -7.98
CA PRO A 36 5.40 7.80 -7.86
C PRO A 36 5.67 7.13 -9.22
N ALA A 37 4.96 7.58 -10.27
CA ALA A 37 4.97 6.98 -11.61
C ALA A 37 6.30 7.17 -12.38
N GLY A 38 7.11 8.19 -12.07
CA GLY A 38 8.41 8.41 -12.71
C GLY A 38 9.56 7.59 -12.12
N HIS A 39 9.30 6.84 -11.04
CA HIS A 39 10.35 6.22 -10.25
C HIS A 39 10.11 4.76 -9.91
N PHE A 40 8.90 4.21 -10.00
CA PHE A 40 8.63 2.82 -9.62
C PHE A 40 7.74 2.10 -10.60
N ARG A 41 8.05 0.82 -10.85
CA ARG A 41 7.11 -0.12 -11.48
C ARG A 41 6.33 -0.80 -10.36
N THR A 42 5.26 -0.17 -9.91
CA THR A 42 4.34 -0.73 -8.90
C THR A 42 3.39 -1.75 -9.53
N SER A 43 2.65 -2.52 -8.71
CA SER A 43 1.63 -3.46 -9.21
C SER A 43 0.59 -2.78 -10.12
N VAL A 44 0.25 -1.51 -9.83
CA VAL A 44 -0.66 -0.66 -10.63
C VAL A 44 -0.10 -0.39 -12.03
N HIS A 45 1.21 -0.21 -12.16
CA HIS A 45 1.88 0.04 -13.45
C HIS A 45 2.30 -1.25 -14.16
N ALA A 46 2.34 -2.38 -13.46
CA ALA A 46 2.80 -3.65 -14.01
C ALA A 46 1.78 -4.25 -14.99
N SER A 47 0.47 -4.16 -14.70
CA SER A 47 -0.56 -4.77 -15.56
C SER A 47 -1.98 -4.28 -15.25
N ALA A 48 -2.81 -4.18 -16.29
CA ALA A 48 -4.25 -3.97 -16.16
C ALA A 48 -4.98 -5.10 -15.39
N LEU A 49 -4.34 -6.28 -15.26
CA LEU A 49 -4.87 -7.39 -14.46
C LEU A 49 -5.03 -7.04 -12.99
N TYR A 50 -4.17 -6.16 -12.45
CA TYR A 50 -4.26 -5.70 -11.05
C TYR A 50 -5.54 -4.88 -10.84
N ALA A 51 -5.77 -3.88 -11.70
CA ALA A 51 -7.01 -3.09 -11.66
C ALA A 51 -8.26 -3.95 -11.90
N GLY A 52 -8.18 -4.95 -12.79
CA GLY A 52 -9.26 -5.92 -12.99
C GLY A 52 -9.53 -6.80 -11.75
N ALA A 53 -8.50 -7.13 -10.96
CA ALA A 53 -8.65 -7.85 -9.71
C ALA A 53 -9.33 -6.97 -8.64
N VAL A 54 -8.92 -5.71 -8.51
CA VAL A 54 -9.56 -4.74 -7.61
C VAL A 54 -11.02 -4.48 -8.02
N ALA A 55 -11.32 -4.41 -9.33
CA ALA A 55 -12.70 -4.32 -9.82
C ALA A 55 -13.54 -5.55 -9.43
N ARG A 56 -12.96 -6.77 -9.45
CA ARG A 56 -13.63 -7.98 -8.98
C ARG A 56 -13.87 -7.95 -7.47
N LEU A 57 -12.92 -7.42 -6.69
CA LEU A 57 -13.10 -7.22 -5.26
C LEU A 57 -14.21 -6.21 -4.97
N LEU A 58 -14.25 -5.08 -5.69
CA LEU A 58 -15.31 -4.07 -5.57
C LEU A 58 -16.69 -4.67 -5.86
N ARG A 59 -16.82 -5.51 -6.90
CA ARG A 59 -18.09 -6.21 -7.18
C ARG A 59 -18.47 -7.22 -6.10
N TRP A 60 -17.49 -7.89 -5.48
CA TRP A 60 -17.76 -8.75 -4.33
C TRP A 60 -18.32 -7.92 -3.17
N VAL A 61 -17.70 -6.77 -2.85
CA VAL A 61 -18.19 -5.84 -1.82
C VAL A 61 -19.59 -5.33 -2.15
N ASP A 62 -19.84 -4.92 -3.39
CA ASP A 62 -21.15 -4.47 -3.87
C ASP A 62 -22.25 -5.52 -3.61
N ALA A 63 -21.96 -6.79 -3.90
CA ALA A 63 -22.88 -7.90 -3.63
C ALA A 63 -23.12 -8.08 -2.11
N GLN A 64 -22.08 -7.99 -1.28
CA GLN A 64 -22.24 -8.08 0.20
C GLN A 64 -23.02 -6.90 0.78
N LEU A 65 -22.99 -5.75 0.12
CA LEU A 65 -23.75 -4.57 0.50
C LEU A 65 -25.20 -4.59 -0.02
N GLY A 66 -25.56 -5.57 -0.84
CA GLY A 66 -26.90 -5.69 -1.44
C GLY A 66 -27.14 -4.75 -2.62
N HIS A 67 -26.09 -4.43 -3.38
CA HIS A 67 -26.14 -3.55 -4.55
C HIS A 67 -26.74 -2.17 -4.25
N PRO A 68 -26.12 -1.37 -3.36
CA PRO A 68 -26.60 -0.05 -3.03
C PRO A 68 -26.67 0.86 -4.27
N PRO A 69 -27.55 1.87 -4.29
CA PRO A 69 -27.67 2.80 -5.42
C PRO A 69 -26.38 3.59 -5.67
N GLU A 70 -25.56 3.78 -4.65
CA GLU A 70 -24.24 4.40 -4.73
C GLU A 70 -23.21 3.47 -4.07
N LEU A 71 -22.05 3.32 -4.71
CA LEU A 71 -20.96 2.48 -4.23
C LEU A 71 -19.67 3.28 -4.22
N ASP A 72 -19.10 3.54 -3.05
CA ASP A 72 -17.87 4.32 -2.95
C ASP A 72 -16.65 3.45 -3.29
N LEU A 73 -15.74 4.00 -4.09
CA LEU A 73 -14.42 3.43 -4.34
C LEU A 73 -13.37 4.48 -3.95
N VAL A 74 -12.66 4.24 -2.86
CA VAL A 74 -11.66 5.16 -2.32
C VAL A 74 -10.27 4.57 -2.54
N ASP A 75 -9.40 5.31 -3.22
CA ASP A 75 -7.99 4.98 -3.43
C ASP A 75 -7.13 5.93 -2.58
N VAL A 76 -6.43 5.40 -1.58
CA VAL A 76 -5.61 6.16 -0.63
C VAL A 76 -4.15 6.09 -1.05
N GLY A 77 -3.52 7.26 -1.19
CA GLY A 77 -2.24 7.37 -1.89
C GLY A 77 -2.42 7.18 -3.39
N ALA A 78 -3.48 7.79 -3.95
CA ALA A 78 -3.93 7.51 -5.32
C ALA A 78 -2.91 7.86 -6.41
N GLY A 79 -1.83 8.57 -6.10
CA GLY A 79 -0.79 8.91 -7.06
C GLY A 79 -1.35 9.82 -8.15
N ARG A 80 -1.48 9.32 -9.38
CA ARG A 80 -2.17 10.05 -10.47
C ARG A 80 -3.50 9.41 -10.86
N ALA A 81 -4.08 8.61 -9.96
CA ALA A 81 -5.32 7.87 -10.11
C ALA A 81 -5.30 6.77 -11.20
N GLU A 82 -4.13 6.21 -11.50
CA GLU A 82 -3.98 5.10 -12.46
C GLU A 82 -4.81 3.87 -12.07
N LEU A 83 -4.82 3.52 -10.77
CA LEU A 83 -5.61 2.39 -10.27
C LEU A 83 -7.10 2.66 -10.45
N LEU A 84 -7.60 3.82 -10.01
CA LEU A 84 -9.00 4.21 -10.20
C LEU A 84 -9.42 4.18 -11.68
N ALA A 85 -8.59 4.75 -12.57
CA ALA A 85 -8.87 4.75 -14.00
C ALA A 85 -8.96 3.32 -14.56
N GLY A 86 -8.03 2.45 -14.17
CA GLY A 86 -8.03 1.04 -14.55
C GLY A 86 -9.24 0.28 -14.03
N VAL A 87 -9.63 0.51 -12.76
CA VAL A 87 -10.80 -0.13 -12.14
C VAL A 87 -12.07 0.31 -12.85
N LEU A 88 -12.27 1.61 -13.05
CA LEU A 88 -13.45 2.15 -13.74
C LEU A 88 -13.58 1.61 -15.17
N ALA A 89 -12.47 1.42 -15.88
CA ALA A 89 -12.45 0.84 -17.22
C ALA A 89 -12.76 -0.68 -17.23
N ALA A 90 -12.52 -1.39 -16.12
CA ALA A 90 -12.75 -2.82 -15.99
C ALA A 90 -14.16 -3.18 -15.48
N LEU A 91 -14.94 -2.20 -15.02
CA LEU A 91 -16.31 -2.41 -14.55
C LEU A 91 -17.30 -2.49 -15.72
N ASP A 92 -18.35 -3.29 -15.53
CA ASP A 92 -19.52 -3.26 -16.41
C ASP A 92 -20.27 -1.92 -16.28
N PRO A 93 -21.02 -1.48 -17.31
CA PRO A 93 -21.69 -0.18 -17.32
C PRO A 93 -22.66 0.05 -16.16
N GLU A 94 -23.33 -0.99 -15.67
CA GLU A 94 -24.32 -0.90 -14.60
C GLU A 94 -23.65 -0.59 -13.26
N THR A 95 -22.61 -1.35 -12.91
CA THR A 95 -21.82 -1.10 -11.71
C THR A 95 -21.10 0.25 -11.82
N ALA A 96 -20.47 0.54 -12.96
CA ALA A 96 -19.72 1.77 -13.18
C ALA A 96 -20.58 3.04 -13.07
N ALA A 97 -21.89 2.95 -13.33
CA ALA A 97 -22.82 4.08 -13.20
C ALA A 97 -23.11 4.45 -11.73
N ARG A 98 -23.02 3.49 -10.80
CA ARG A 98 -23.24 3.69 -9.36
C ARG A 98 -21.97 4.04 -8.59
N VAL A 99 -20.80 3.76 -9.17
CA VAL A 99 -19.52 3.97 -8.49
C VAL A 99 -19.22 5.46 -8.32
N ARG A 100 -18.87 5.84 -7.08
CA ARG A 100 -18.36 7.16 -6.69
C ARG A 100 -16.85 7.05 -6.41
N PRO A 101 -15.98 7.37 -7.38
CA PRO A 101 -14.54 7.23 -7.20
C PRO A 101 -13.93 8.43 -6.47
N TYR A 102 -13.11 8.17 -5.45
CA TYR A 102 -12.34 9.15 -4.69
C TYR A 102 -10.86 8.83 -4.76
N ALA A 103 -10.08 9.77 -5.27
CA ALA A 103 -8.62 9.79 -5.15
C ALA A 103 -8.26 10.60 -3.90
N VAL A 104 -7.69 9.92 -2.91
CA VAL A 104 -7.16 10.54 -1.69
C VAL A 104 -5.66 10.72 -1.87
N GLU A 105 -5.26 11.97 -2.13
CA GLU A 105 -3.90 12.31 -2.51
C GLU A 105 -3.56 13.76 -2.10
N ARG A 106 -2.35 13.96 -1.58
CA ARG A 106 -1.81 15.26 -1.18
C ARG A 106 -1.29 16.06 -2.38
N ALA A 107 -0.80 15.37 -3.41
CA ALA A 107 -0.36 15.99 -4.65
C ALA A 107 -1.52 16.67 -5.42
N GLU A 108 -1.18 17.57 -6.33
CA GLU A 108 -2.15 18.24 -7.18
C GLU A 108 -2.85 17.26 -8.13
N ARG A 109 -4.15 17.48 -8.36
CA ARG A 109 -4.94 16.68 -9.30
C ARG A 109 -4.35 16.76 -10.72
N PRO A 110 -3.97 15.63 -11.35
CA PRO A 110 -3.56 15.61 -12.75
C PRO A 110 -4.68 16.06 -13.70
N GLY A 111 -4.30 16.71 -14.80
CA GLY A 111 -5.22 17.01 -15.90
C GLY A 111 -5.66 15.75 -16.65
N GLY A 112 -6.85 15.80 -17.28
CA GLY A 112 -7.35 14.73 -18.16
C GLY A 112 -7.98 13.53 -17.46
N LEU A 113 -8.09 13.55 -16.13
CA LEU A 113 -8.81 12.52 -15.37
C LEU A 113 -10.32 12.55 -15.61
N ASP A 114 -10.96 11.39 -15.49
CA ASP A 114 -12.43 11.27 -15.50
C ASP A 114 -13.04 12.28 -14.52
N PRO A 115 -13.98 13.14 -14.96
CA PRO A 115 -14.58 14.17 -14.11
C PRO A 115 -15.33 13.62 -12.90
N ARG A 116 -15.68 12.32 -12.90
CA ARG A 116 -16.30 11.63 -11.76
C ARG A 116 -15.34 11.39 -10.61
N ILE A 117 -14.02 11.29 -10.88
CA ILE A 117 -13.00 11.09 -9.84
C ILE A 117 -12.96 12.33 -8.97
N ARG A 118 -13.31 12.20 -7.69
CA ARG A 118 -13.24 13.28 -6.70
C ARG A 118 -11.85 13.28 -6.08
N TRP A 119 -11.23 14.45 -5.98
CA TRP A 119 -9.88 14.60 -5.42
C TRP A 119 -9.95 15.22 -4.04
N SER A 120 -9.28 14.63 -3.05
CA SER A 120 -9.26 15.11 -1.67
C SER A 120 -7.94 14.76 -1.00
N ALA A 121 -7.52 15.54 -0.01
CA ALA A 121 -6.34 15.21 0.81
C ALA A 121 -6.64 14.16 1.90
N GLN A 122 -7.92 13.90 2.18
CA GLN A 122 -8.38 12.97 3.22
C GLN A 122 -9.52 12.09 2.67
N PRO A 123 -9.66 10.82 3.14
CA PRO A 123 -10.81 9.99 2.81
C PRO A 123 -12.12 10.66 3.24
N PRO A 124 -13.20 10.57 2.44
CA PRO A 124 -14.51 11.06 2.87
C PRO A 124 -15.03 10.22 4.05
N GLU A 125 -15.85 10.84 4.91
CA GLU A 125 -16.55 10.16 6.01
C GLU A 125 -17.81 9.44 5.50
N GLY A 126 -18.20 8.36 6.18
CA GLY A 126 -19.43 7.61 5.87
C GLY A 126 -19.34 6.77 4.59
N VAL A 127 -18.15 6.28 4.24
CA VAL A 127 -17.92 5.48 3.03
C VAL A 127 -18.72 4.19 3.11
N THR A 128 -19.45 3.89 2.03
CA THR A 128 -20.08 2.58 1.84
C THR A 128 -19.54 1.94 0.56
N GLY A 129 -18.58 1.02 0.70
CA GLY A 129 -17.91 0.41 -0.45
C GLY A 129 -16.50 -0.09 -0.17
N LEU A 130 -15.55 0.18 -1.08
CA LEU A 130 -14.18 -0.30 -1.00
C LEU A 130 -13.23 0.87 -0.73
N LEU A 131 -12.48 0.79 0.36
CA LEU A 131 -11.28 1.60 0.60
C LEU A 131 -10.05 0.76 0.28
N PHE A 132 -9.20 1.24 -0.62
CA PHE A 132 -8.02 0.56 -1.09
C PHE A 132 -6.81 1.48 -0.94
N ALA A 133 -5.73 0.98 -0.36
CA ALA A 133 -4.48 1.71 -0.15
C ALA A 133 -3.33 0.85 -0.68
N ASN A 134 -2.84 1.17 -1.88
CA ASN A 134 -1.73 0.44 -2.50
C ASN A 134 -0.43 1.21 -2.33
N GLU A 135 0.55 0.63 -1.63
CA GLU A 135 1.86 1.22 -1.40
C GLU A 135 1.72 2.62 -0.79
N TRP A 136 0.93 2.68 0.29
CA TRP A 136 0.66 3.92 1.01
C TRP A 136 1.31 3.91 2.39
N LEU A 137 1.23 2.79 3.12
CA LEU A 137 1.71 2.75 4.50
C LEU A 137 3.23 2.76 4.58
N ASP A 138 3.92 2.24 3.57
CA ASP A 138 5.38 2.26 3.50
C ASP A 138 5.95 3.69 3.43
N ASN A 139 5.22 4.63 2.83
CA ASN A 139 5.58 6.05 2.78
C ASN A 139 5.04 6.88 3.96
N VAL A 140 4.23 6.31 4.87
CA VAL A 140 3.84 7.02 6.10
C VAL A 140 5.08 7.18 7.00
N PRO A 141 5.44 8.42 7.40
CA PRO A 141 6.64 8.69 8.18
C PRO A 141 6.69 7.93 9.51
N LEU A 142 7.86 7.40 9.82
CA LEU A 142 8.11 6.61 11.03
C LEU A 142 9.40 7.04 11.74
N ASP A 143 9.50 6.71 13.02
CA ASP A 143 10.75 6.81 13.76
C ASP A 143 11.47 5.47 13.78
N ALA A 144 12.79 5.49 13.61
CA ALA A 144 13.65 4.33 13.84
C ALA A 144 14.21 4.36 15.27
N ALA A 145 14.46 3.18 15.82
CA ALA A 145 15.04 2.99 17.13
C ALA A 145 16.22 2.02 17.06
N GLU A 146 17.22 2.23 17.91
CA GLU A 146 18.36 1.34 18.08
C GLU A 146 18.80 1.31 19.55
N ASP A 147 18.88 0.11 20.12
CA ASP A 147 19.31 -0.13 21.51
C ASP A 147 18.60 0.78 22.53
N GLY A 148 17.26 0.83 22.41
CA GLY A 148 16.38 1.54 23.35
C GLY A 148 16.40 3.07 23.25
N ALA A 149 16.98 3.64 22.19
CA ALA A 149 16.95 5.07 21.89
C ALA A 149 16.42 5.32 20.47
N TYR A 150 15.88 6.51 20.23
CA TYR A 150 15.57 6.93 18.87
C TYR A 150 16.84 7.06 18.04
N VAL A 151 16.73 6.83 16.74
CA VAL A 151 17.74 7.18 15.75
C VAL A 151 17.40 8.56 15.18
N LEU A 152 18.36 9.47 15.23
CA LEU A 152 18.28 10.77 14.57
C LEU A 152 18.98 10.71 13.22
N VAL A 153 18.59 11.57 12.30
CA VAL A 153 19.15 11.68 10.96
C VAL A 153 19.44 13.14 10.60
N ALA A 154 20.63 13.38 10.04
CA ALA A 154 21.01 14.66 9.47
C ALA A 154 20.54 14.78 8.00
N PRO A 155 20.50 15.98 7.40
CA PRO A 155 20.03 16.15 6.02
C PRO A 155 20.79 15.34 4.96
N ASP A 156 22.04 14.95 5.23
CA ASP A 156 22.86 14.12 4.35
C ASP A 156 22.62 12.60 4.53
N GLY A 157 21.67 12.21 5.39
CA GLY A 157 21.36 10.83 5.72
C GLY A 157 22.22 10.25 6.85
N THR A 158 23.16 11.01 7.42
CA THR A 158 23.99 10.51 8.53
C THR A 158 23.13 10.29 9.77
N GLU A 159 23.08 9.04 10.23
CA GLU A 159 22.38 8.66 11.45
C GLU A 159 23.23 8.92 12.71
N SER A 160 22.57 9.22 13.82
CA SER A 160 23.19 9.38 15.13
C SER A 160 22.23 8.94 16.25
N ARG A 161 22.78 8.61 17.43
CA ARG A 161 21.98 8.21 18.57
C ARG A 161 21.18 9.39 19.13
N GLY A 162 19.88 9.21 19.28
CA GLY A 162 18.96 10.16 19.88
C GLY A 162 18.69 9.92 21.37
N GLY A 163 17.61 10.55 21.84
CA GLY A 163 17.12 10.41 23.21
C GLY A 163 16.39 9.08 23.48
N PRO A 164 15.98 8.84 24.74
CA PRO A 164 15.23 7.65 25.10
C PRO A 164 13.88 7.58 24.39
N LEU A 165 13.40 6.35 24.16
CA LEU A 165 12.08 6.11 23.60
C LEU A 165 10.97 6.57 24.54
N GLU A 166 9.95 7.21 23.95
CA GLU A 166 8.71 7.54 24.64
C GLU A 166 7.94 6.26 24.97
N ASP A 167 7.12 6.32 26.03
CA ASP A 167 6.44 5.13 26.57
C ASP A 167 5.53 4.45 25.54
N ALA A 168 4.84 5.22 24.69
CA ALA A 168 3.97 4.69 23.65
C ALA A 168 4.75 3.90 22.59
N ASP A 169 5.90 4.42 22.15
CA ASP A 169 6.74 3.77 21.15
C ASP A 169 7.46 2.55 21.73
N ARG A 170 7.90 2.64 22.98
CA ARG A 170 8.46 1.51 23.73
C ARG A 170 7.45 0.37 23.85
N ALA A 171 6.22 0.66 24.27
CA ALA A 171 5.16 -0.34 24.41
C ALA A 171 4.79 -0.96 23.04
N TRP A 172 4.80 -0.16 21.97
CA TRP A 172 4.60 -0.68 20.62
C TRP A 172 5.70 -1.67 20.21
N LEU A 173 6.97 -1.32 20.44
CA LEU A 173 8.11 -2.19 20.12
C LEU A 173 8.11 -3.49 20.95
N GLU A 174 7.83 -3.41 22.26
CA GLU A 174 7.72 -4.60 23.12
C GLU A 174 6.65 -5.59 22.60
N ARG A 175 5.55 -5.06 22.09
CA ARG A 175 4.48 -5.86 21.52
C ARG A 175 4.83 -6.40 20.13
N TRP A 176 5.29 -5.55 19.22
CA TRP A 176 5.30 -5.83 17.77
C TRP A 176 6.68 -6.07 17.16
N TRP A 177 7.76 -5.68 17.84
CA TRP A 177 9.13 -5.84 17.38
C TRP A 177 10.07 -6.33 18.51
N PRO A 178 9.82 -7.54 19.06
CA PRO A 178 10.68 -8.09 20.09
C PRO A 178 12.04 -8.51 19.49
N GLY A 179 13.15 -8.24 20.17
CA GLY A 179 14.46 -8.73 19.73
C GLY A 179 15.66 -7.83 20.02
N GLY A 180 15.44 -6.56 20.41
CA GLY A 180 16.52 -5.59 20.57
C GLY A 180 17.14 -5.17 19.22
N GLY A 181 18.20 -4.35 19.26
CA GLY A 181 18.84 -3.84 18.04
C GLY A 181 18.02 -2.78 17.31
N ARG A 182 18.09 -2.78 15.97
CA ARG A 182 17.39 -1.82 15.11
C ARG A 182 15.93 -2.20 14.89
N ALA A 183 15.04 -1.22 15.00
CA ALA A 183 13.61 -1.37 14.77
C ALA A 183 13.00 -0.13 14.11
N GLU A 184 11.92 -0.35 13.36
CA GLU A 184 11.12 0.70 12.71
C GLU A 184 9.77 0.78 13.42
N ILE A 185 9.50 1.91 14.08
CA ILE A 185 8.34 2.09 14.93
C ILE A 185 7.11 2.36 14.06
N GLY A 186 6.28 1.35 13.86
CA GLY A 186 5.10 1.41 12.99
C GLY A 186 3.87 2.10 13.58
N ARG A 187 3.94 2.69 14.78
CA ARG A 187 2.77 3.28 15.45
C ARG A 187 2.05 4.33 14.62
N THR A 188 2.78 5.19 13.92
CA THR A 188 2.18 6.21 13.03
C THR A 188 1.42 5.60 11.86
N ARG A 189 1.86 4.45 11.36
CA ARG A 189 1.18 3.66 10.32
C ARG A 189 -0.08 3.01 10.86
N ASP A 190 -0.04 2.45 12.08
CA ASP A 190 -1.22 1.93 12.76
C ASP A 190 -2.27 3.04 12.95
N GLU A 191 -1.85 4.23 13.40
CA GLU A 191 -2.71 5.39 13.58
C GLU A 191 -3.31 5.88 12.25
N ALA A 192 -2.52 5.92 11.17
CA ALA A 192 -2.95 6.31 9.84
C ALA A 192 -3.95 5.29 9.24
N TRP A 193 -3.65 4.00 9.30
CA TRP A 193 -4.55 2.94 8.86
C TRP A 193 -5.86 2.95 9.66
N ALA A 194 -5.78 3.10 10.98
CA ALA A 194 -6.96 3.22 11.82
C ALA A 194 -7.79 4.48 11.47
N ALA A 195 -7.15 5.59 11.09
CA ALA A 195 -7.87 6.79 10.65
C ALA A 195 -8.60 6.58 9.34
N ALA A 196 -7.96 5.98 8.34
CA ALA A 196 -8.58 5.67 7.06
C ALA A 196 -9.74 4.67 7.21
N THR A 197 -9.53 3.59 7.96
CA THR A 197 -10.58 2.57 8.17
C THR A 197 -11.78 3.09 8.95
N ARG A 198 -11.62 4.08 9.84
CA ARG A 198 -12.73 4.70 10.57
C ARG A 198 -13.71 5.46 9.68
N THR A 199 -13.30 5.89 8.49
CA THR A 199 -14.19 6.62 7.59
C THR A 199 -15.15 5.68 6.84
N LEU A 200 -14.91 4.37 6.90
CA LEU A 200 -15.73 3.32 6.32
C LEU A 200 -16.87 2.95 7.27
N GLU A 201 -18.11 3.21 6.87
CA GLU A 201 -19.31 2.81 7.62
C GLU A 201 -19.64 1.33 7.37
N ARG A 202 -19.59 0.91 6.10
CA ARG A 202 -19.79 -0.48 5.69
C ARG A 202 -18.99 -0.81 4.42
N GLY A 203 -18.38 -1.99 4.38
CA GLY A 203 -17.64 -2.49 3.23
C GLY A 203 -16.29 -3.06 3.61
N LEU A 204 -15.29 -2.90 2.75
CA LEU A 204 -13.97 -3.50 2.93
C LEU A 204 -12.89 -2.44 2.85
N ALA A 205 -11.92 -2.49 3.77
CA ALA A 205 -10.68 -1.74 3.68
C ALA A 205 -9.53 -2.70 3.36
N VAL A 206 -8.68 -2.33 2.39
CA VAL A 206 -7.51 -3.12 1.99
C VAL A 206 -6.26 -2.23 1.95
N ALA A 207 -5.20 -2.65 2.65
CA ALA A 207 -3.86 -2.12 2.45
C ALA A 207 -2.98 -3.17 1.76
N VAL A 208 -2.19 -2.74 0.78
CA VAL A 208 -1.24 -3.58 0.03
C VAL A 208 0.13 -2.92 0.08
N ASP A 209 1.11 -3.58 0.69
CA ASP A 209 2.42 -2.97 0.92
C ASP A 209 3.54 -4.01 0.96
N TYR A 210 4.78 -3.56 0.75
CA TYR A 210 5.96 -4.35 1.11
C TYR A 210 5.92 -4.58 2.62
N ALA A 211 5.81 -5.83 3.06
CA ALA A 211 5.48 -6.12 4.45
C ALA A 211 6.28 -7.26 5.04
N HIS A 212 6.29 -7.33 6.37
CA HIS A 212 6.81 -8.44 7.14
C HIS A 212 5.93 -8.69 8.36
N THR A 213 6.03 -9.87 8.96
CA THR A 213 5.31 -10.23 10.19
C THR A 213 6.23 -10.17 11.40
N ARG A 214 5.66 -10.23 12.61
CA ARG A 214 6.39 -10.30 13.87
C ARG A 214 7.42 -11.43 13.93
N GLN A 215 7.18 -12.55 13.23
CA GLN A 215 8.12 -13.68 13.18
C GLN A 215 9.24 -13.49 12.15
N ALA A 216 9.07 -12.57 11.21
CA ALA A 216 9.98 -12.34 10.09
C ALA A 216 10.50 -10.88 10.07
N ARG A 217 10.59 -10.23 11.24
CA ARG A 217 11.11 -8.85 11.33
C ARG A 217 12.54 -8.79 10.78
N PRO A 218 12.84 -7.81 9.92
CA PRO A 218 14.19 -7.63 9.37
C PRO A 218 15.15 -7.18 10.48
N PRO A 219 16.24 -7.91 10.76
CA PRO A 219 17.12 -7.60 11.90
C PRO A 219 17.86 -6.26 11.78
N TYR A 220 17.96 -5.72 10.56
CA TYR A 220 18.63 -4.45 10.26
C TYR A 220 17.66 -3.35 9.80
N GLY A 221 16.35 -3.56 9.97
CA GLY A 221 15.34 -2.70 9.34
C GLY A 221 15.30 -2.84 7.81
N THR A 222 14.46 -2.03 7.19
CA THR A 222 14.19 -1.94 5.76
C THR A 222 14.14 -0.51 5.23
N LEU A 223 14.37 0.51 6.08
CA LEU A 223 14.42 1.90 5.68
C LEU A 223 15.42 2.10 4.54
N THR A 224 14.93 2.56 3.41
CA THR A 224 15.70 2.68 2.18
C THR A 224 15.24 3.88 1.36
N GLY A 225 16.09 4.28 0.42
CA GLY A 225 15.81 5.36 -0.52
C GLY A 225 15.60 4.82 -1.93
N PHE A 226 14.80 5.49 -2.74
CA PHE A 226 14.66 5.17 -4.16
C PHE A 226 14.68 6.39 -5.06
N ARG A 227 15.47 6.30 -6.13
CA ARG A 227 15.61 7.37 -7.11
C ARG A 227 15.77 6.78 -8.51
N GLY A 228 14.84 7.09 -9.40
CA GLY A 228 14.87 6.59 -10.78
C GLY A 228 14.75 5.07 -10.89
N GLY A 229 13.95 4.44 -10.04
CA GLY A 229 13.76 2.98 -10.03
C GLY A 229 14.92 2.18 -9.46
N ARG A 230 15.82 2.84 -8.74
CA ARG A 230 16.98 2.22 -8.12
C ARG A 230 17.00 2.52 -6.64
N GLU A 231 17.30 1.48 -5.88
CA GLU A 231 17.57 1.60 -4.46
C GLU A 231 18.85 2.43 -4.24
N VAL A 232 18.80 3.34 -3.28
CA VAL A 232 19.86 4.25 -2.86
C VAL A 232 19.82 4.38 -1.34
N PRO A 233 20.90 4.86 -0.69
CA PRO A 233 20.83 5.21 0.73
C PRO A 233 19.68 6.20 1.00
N PRO A 234 18.92 6.05 2.10
CA PRO A 234 17.84 6.97 2.44
C PRO A 234 18.42 8.33 2.85
N VAL A 235 18.13 9.36 2.07
CA VAL A 235 18.53 10.75 2.35
C VAL A 235 17.25 11.61 2.43
N PRO A 236 16.94 12.21 3.59
CA PRO A 236 15.72 12.99 3.78
C PRO A 236 15.86 14.44 3.28
N ASP A 237 16.30 14.60 2.03
CA ASP A 237 16.47 15.92 1.37
C ASP A 237 15.44 16.15 0.23
N GLY A 238 14.52 15.20 0.03
CA GLY A 238 13.51 15.23 -1.03
C GLY A 238 14.04 14.82 -2.42
N SER A 239 15.30 14.39 -2.54
CA SER A 239 15.88 13.92 -3.80
C SER A 239 15.52 12.47 -4.14
N CYS A 240 15.10 11.68 -3.15
CA CYS A 240 14.65 10.30 -3.28
C CYS A 240 13.35 10.08 -2.49
N ASP A 241 12.62 9.04 -2.86
CA ASP A 241 11.57 8.49 -2.00
C ASP A 241 12.23 7.78 -0.83
N VAL A 242 11.73 7.98 0.38
CA VAL A 242 12.20 7.32 1.60
C VAL A 242 11.06 6.46 2.11
N THR A 243 11.30 5.15 2.17
CA THR A 243 10.28 4.15 2.51
C THR A 243 10.86 3.08 3.42
N ALA A 244 9.99 2.33 4.10
CA ALA A 244 10.37 1.12 4.83
C ALA A 244 9.22 0.11 4.76
N HIS A 245 9.53 -1.18 4.77
CA HIS A 245 8.51 -2.22 4.81
C HIS A 245 7.59 -2.07 6.03
N VAL A 246 6.36 -2.57 5.90
CA VAL A 246 5.28 -2.35 6.85
C VAL A 246 5.08 -3.57 7.74
N ALA A 247 4.99 -3.32 9.04
CA ALA A 247 4.51 -4.29 10.02
C ALA A 247 2.98 -4.44 9.91
N LEU A 248 2.44 -4.99 8.81
CA LEU A 248 0.98 -5.05 8.59
C LEU A 248 0.20 -5.78 9.70
N ASP A 249 0.87 -6.68 10.42
CA ASP A 249 0.28 -7.35 11.57
C ASP A 249 0.05 -6.45 12.78
N SER A 250 0.76 -5.31 12.92
CA SER A 250 0.44 -4.29 13.92
C SER A 250 -0.77 -3.44 13.52
N CYS A 251 -0.95 -3.20 12.23
CA CYS A 251 -2.09 -2.45 11.69
C CYS A 251 -3.40 -3.24 11.72
N ALA A 252 -3.33 -4.58 11.81
CA ALA A 252 -4.48 -5.46 11.70
C ALA A 252 -5.51 -5.24 12.82
N GLY A 253 -6.73 -4.89 12.44
CA GLY A 253 -7.88 -4.82 13.33
C GLY A 253 -8.53 -6.18 13.63
N PRO A 254 -9.62 -6.21 14.41
CA PRO A 254 -10.45 -7.39 14.56
C PRO A 254 -10.93 -7.92 13.20
N ASP A 255 -11.01 -9.25 13.07
CA ASP A 255 -11.47 -9.95 11.87
C ASP A 255 -10.66 -9.70 10.59
N SER A 256 -9.54 -8.96 10.70
CA SER A 256 -8.63 -8.76 9.58
C SER A 256 -8.02 -10.08 9.09
N VAL A 257 -7.79 -10.14 7.78
CA VAL A 257 -7.10 -11.23 7.10
C VAL A 257 -5.82 -10.67 6.52
N LEU A 258 -4.70 -11.32 6.84
CA LEU A 258 -3.41 -11.07 6.21
C LEU A 258 -3.18 -12.14 5.14
N LEU A 259 -2.85 -11.70 3.93
CA LEU A 259 -2.52 -12.56 2.79
C LEU A 259 -1.23 -12.06 2.15
N THR A 260 -0.66 -12.88 1.29
CA THR A 260 0.25 -12.40 0.25
C THR A 260 -0.55 -11.89 -0.95
N GLN A 261 0.04 -11.00 -1.73
CA GLN A 261 -0.54 -10.53 -3.00
C GLN A 261 -0.79 -11.69 -3.95
N ALA A 262 0.11 -12.68 -3.99
CA ALA A 262 -0.10 -13.87 -4.79
C ALA A 262 -1.39 -14.61 -4.40
N GLU A 263 -1.67 -14.78 -3.11
CA GLU A 263 -2.90 -15.41 -2.60
C GLU A 263 -4.14 -14.56 -2.91
N ALA A 264 -4.09 -13.26 -2.63
CA ALA A 264 -5.20 -12.35 -2.90
C ALA A 264 -5.55 -12.29 -4.39
N LEU A 265 -4.55 -12.12 -5.26
CA LEU A 265 -4.77 -12.07 -6.72
C LEU A 265 -5.25 -13.41 -7.27
N THR A 266 -4.75 -14.53 -6.76
CA THR A 266 -5.26 -15.87 -7.12
C THR A 266 -6.73 -16.04 -6.69
N ALA A 267 -7.10 -15.60 -5.48
CA ALA A 267 -8.49 -15.61 -5.02
C ALA A 267 -9.39 -14.69 -5.85
N LEU A 268 -8.83 -13.61 -6.39
CA LEU A 268 -9.45 -12.74 -7.39
C LEU A 268 -9.31 -13.28 -8.81
N GLY A 269 -8.91 -14.53 -9.04
CA GLY A 269 -8.91 -15.16 -10.37
C GLY A 269 -7.81 -14.68 -11.33
N VAL A 270 -6.76 -14.01 -10.84
CA VAL A 270 -5.54 -13.76 -11.63
C VAL A 270 -4.74 -15.07 -11.68
N SER A 271 -4.44 -15.54 -12.89
CA SER A 271 -3.74 -16.80 -13.09
C SER A 271 -2.65 -16.66 -14.17
N GLY A 272 -1.43 -17.07 -13.83
CA GLY A 272 -0.31 -17.20 -14.77
C GLY A 272 -0.32 -18.51 -15.57
N ALA A 273 -1.43 -19.26 -15.57
CA ALA A 273 -1.55 -20.49 -16.34
C ALA A 273 -1.39 -20.21 -17.85
N ARG A 274 -0.59 -21.02 -18.52
CA ARG A 274 -0.38 -20.88 -19.96
C ARG A 274 -1.68 -21.19 -20.73
N PRO A 275 -1.99 -20.42 -21.79
CA PRO A 275 -3.14 -20.72 -22.63
C PRO A 275 -2.98 -22.08 -23.33
N PRO A 276 -4.10 -22.77 -23.66
CA PRO A 276 -4.06 -24.02 -24.41
C PRO A 276 -3.30 -23.90 -25.73
N LEU A 277 -2.36 -24.81 -26.00
CA LEU A 277 -1.54 -24.76 -27.22
C LEU A 277 -2.36 -24.82 -28.51
N ALA A 278 -3.54 -25.45 -28.49
CA ALA A 278 -4.44 -25.51 -29.64
C ALA A 278 -4.82 -24.11 -30.18
N LEU A 279 -4.89 -23.09 -29.30
CA LEU A 279 -5.13 -21.69 -29.71
C LEU A 279 -4.01 -21.19 -30.62
N ALA A 280 -2.76 -21.63 -30.45
CA ALA A 280 -1.66 -21.19 -31.31
C ALA A 280 -1.87 -21.60 -32.78
N SER A 281 -2.71 -22.60 -33.05
CA SER A 281 -3.07 -23.02 -34.41
C SER A 281 -4.43 -22.46 -34.84
N SER A 282 -5.44 -22.42 -33.95
CA SER A 282 -6.80 -22.01 -34.32
C SER A 282 -7.02 -20.49 -34.30
N ASP A 283 -6.37 -19.78 -33.36
CA ASP A 283 -6.37 -18.31 -33.24
C ASP A 283 -5.04 -17.84 -32.63
N PRO A 284 -3.98 -17.73 -33.45
CA PRO A 284 -2.66 -17.37 -32.98
C PRO A 284 -2.61 -16.01 -32.25
N ALA A 285 -3.45 -15.06 -32.67
CA ALA A 285 -3.50 -13.73 -32.07
C ALA A 285 -4.10 -13.79 -30.66
N ALA A 286 -5.16 -14.58 -30.45
CA ALA A 286 -5.70 -14.84 -29.11
C ALA A 286 -4.69 -15.57 -28.23
N TYR A 287 -3.95 -16.55 -28.77
CA TYR A 287 -2.90 -17.23 -28.02
C TYR A 287 -1.82 -16.27 -27.52
N VAL A 288 -1.29 -15.40 -28.38
CA VAL A 288 -0.25 -14.43 -27.99
C VAL A 288 -0.78 -13.45 -26.93
N ARG A 289 -2.00 -12.93 -27.08
CA ARG A 289 -2.62 -12.06 -26.06
C ARG A 289 -2.78 -12.78 -24.72
N ALA A 290 -3.27 -14.02 -24.74
CA ALA A 290 -3.44 -14.80 -23.52
C ALA A 290 -2.10 -15.18 -22.88
N LEU A 291 -1.06 -15.43 -23.67
CA LEU A 291 0.28 -15.72 -23.17
C LEU A 291 0.94 -14.48 -22.55
N ALA A 292 0.75 -13.30 -23.15
CA ALA A 292 1.21 -12.04 -22.56
C ALA A 292 0.52 -11.77 -21.21
N ALA A 293 -0.80 -11.94 -21.13
CA ALA A 293 -1.55 -11.83 -19.88
C ALA A 293 -1.08 -12.84 -18.82
N ALA A 294 -0.77 -14.08 -19.22
CA ALA A 294 -0.21 -15.08 -18.30
C ALA A 294 1.17 -14.68 -17.76
N GLY A 295 2.01 -14.03 -18.59
CA GLY A 295 3.30 -13.48 -18.17
C GLY A 295 3.15 -12.34 -17.16
N GLU A 296 2.25 -11.39 -17.41
CA GLU A 296 1.92 -10.30 -16.49
C GLU A 296 1.37 -10.83 -15.15
N ALA A 297 0.46 -11.82 -15.20
CA ALA A 297 -0.06 -12.48 -14.01
C ALA A 297 1.06 -13.19 -13.21
N ALA A 298 2.02 -13.82 -13.89
CA ALA A 298 3.16 -14.45 -13.24
C ALA A 298 4.08 -13.43 -12.56
N GLU A 299 4.27 -12.23 -13.14
CA GLU A 299 5.01 -11.13 -12.50
C GLU A 299 4.29 -10.68 -11.21
N LEU A 300 2.98 -10.40 -11.29
CA LEU A 300 2.16 -9.95 -10.16
C LEU A 300 2.06 -10.96 -9.01
N THR A 301 2.20 -12.25 -9.30
CA THR A 301 2.06 -13.36 -8.33
C THR A 301 3.40 -14.00 -7.95
N SER A 302 4.52 -13.47 -8.44
CA SER A 302 5.86 -13.99 -8.13
C SER A 302 6.21 -13.79 -6.65
N ARG A 303 6.50 -14.89 -5.95
CA ARG A 303 6.86 -14.89 -4.51
C ARG A 303 8.21 -14.23 -4.20
N SER A 304 9.04 -13.97 -5.20
CA SER A 304 10.31 -13.25 -5.06
C SER A 304 10.20 -11.80 -5.58
N GLY A 305 9.00 -11.35 -5.91
CA GLY A 305 8.72 -10.01 -6.42
C GLY A 305 7.38 -9.52 -5.90
N LEU A 306 6.53 -8.97 -6.79
CA LEU A 306 5.28 -8.34 -6.42
C LEU A 306 4.31 -9.26 -5.67
N GLY A 307 4.34 -10.57 -5.95
CA GLY A 307 3.50 -11.54 -5.25
C GLY A 307 3.80 -11.70 -3.76
N ALA A 308 4.96 -11.22 -3.29
CA ALA A 308 5.35 -11.26 -1.88
C ALA A 308 4.75 -10.12 -1.03
N PHE A 309 4.12 -9.13 -1.66
CA PHE A 309 3.53 -7.99 -0.94
C PHE A 309 2.47 -8.51 0.02
N GLY A 310 2.36 -7.87 1.18
CA GLY A 310 1.31 -8.19 2.14
C GLY A 310 0.02 -7.49 1.76
N TRP A 311 -1.10 -8.19 1.94
CA TRP A 311 -2.45 -7.66 1.86
C TRP A 311 -3.08 -7.73 3.25
N LEU A 312 -3.39 -6.58 3.82
CA LEU A 312 -4.21 -6.45 5.02
C LEU A 312 -5.65 -6.14 4.59
N VAL A 313 -6.54 -7.10 4.77
CA VAL A 313 -7.96 -6.98 4.46
C VAL A 313 -8.75 -6.85 5.75
N GLN A 314 -9.51 -5.77 5.91
CA GLN A 314 -10.30 -5.49 7.12
C GLN A 314 -11.77 -5.26 6.75
N PRO A 315 -12.68 -6.18 7.12
CA PRO A 315 -14.11 -6.00 6.90
C PRO A 315 -14.72 -5.01 7.89
N VAL A 316 -15.70 -4.23 7.45
CA VAL A 316 -16.52 -3.35 8.28
C VAL A 316 -17.98 -3.57 7.93
N GLY A 317 -18.79 -4.15 8.82
CA GLY A 317 -20.22 -4.36 8.57
C GLY A 317 -20.56 -5.26 7.36
N VAL A 318 -19.61 -6.09 6.93
CA VAL A 318 -19.70 -7.12 5.88
C VAL A 318 -18.88 -8.36 6.29
N PRO A 319 -19.06 -9.53 5.65
CA PRO A 319 -18.20 -10.70 5.91
C PRO A 319 -16.72 -10.45 5.61
N SER A 320 -15.82 -11.26 6.17
CA SER A 320 -14.39 -11.21 5.84
C SER A 320 -14.13 -11.72 4.42
N TRP A 321 -13.22 -11.07 3.70
CA TRP A 321 -12.70 -11.55 2.42
C TRP A 321 -11.20 -11.93 2.52
N PRO A 322 -10.76 -13.03 1.88
CA PRO A 322 -11.59 -14.11 1.33
C PRO A 322 -12.36 -14.81 2.45
N GLU A 323 -13.49 -15.43 2.11
CA GLU A 323 -14.26 -16.21 3.08
C GLU A 323 -13.36 -17.28 3.70
N ARG A 324 -13.14 -17.21 5.02
CA ARG A 324 -12.43 -18.27 5.73
C ARG A 324 -13.35 -19.48 5.75
N MET A 325 -12.93 -20.57 5.10
CA MET A 325 -13.61 -21.85 5.33
C MET A 325 -13.54 -22.17 6.83
N PRO A 326 -14.64 -22.59 7.47
CA PRO A 326 -14.62 -22.94 8.88
C PRO A 326 -13.56 -24.03 9.09
N GLN A 327 -12.59 -23.76 9.96
CA GLN A 327 -11.63 -24.79 10.38
C GLN A 327 -12.45 -25.93 10.97
N SER A 328 -12.36 -27.12 10.36
CA SER A 328 -12.99 -28.32 10.93
C SER A 328 -12.50 -28.46 12.38
N PRO A 329 -13.41 -28.69 13.36
CA PRO A 329 -12.99 -28.85 14.74
C PRO A 329 -11.96 -29.97 14.79
N SER A 330 -10.76 -29.65 15.26
CA SER A 330 -9.71 -30.63 15.49
C SER A 330 -10.30 -31.72 16.38
N ARG A 331 -10.39 -32.95 15.84
CA ARG A 331 -10.75 -34.11 16.66
C ARG A 331 -9.76 -34.15 17.84
N PRO A 332 -10.23 -34.31 19.08
CA PRO A 332 -9.33 -34.52 20.20
C PRO A 332 -8.48 -35.76 19.87
N ARG A 333 -7.16 -35.61 19.95
CA ARG A 333 -6.26 -36.76 19.85
C ARG A 333 -6.48 -37.65 21.09
N PRO A 334 -6.49 -38.98 20.91
CA PRO A 334 -6.74 -39.93 21.98
C PRO A 334 -5.67 -39.89 23.06
#